data_AF-A0A947EB99-F1
#
_entry.id   AF-A0A947EB99-F1
#
_cell.length_a   1.000
_cell.length_b   1.000
_cell.length_c   1.000
_cell.angle_alpha   90.00
_cell.angle_beta   90.00
_cell.angle_gamma   90.00
#
_symmetry.space_group_name_H-M   'P 1'
#
loop_
_entity.id
_entity.type
_entity.pdbx_description
1 polymer ?
#
loop_
_entity_poly.entity_id
_entity_poly.type
_entity_poly.pdbx_seq_one_letter_code
_entity_poly.pdbx_strand_id
1 'polypeptide(L)' 'MTSTAFRFGLQLVHPLAGTTWAETARRVEDAGFSTLFMPDHFEDQLAPVPALAAAAAVTSTLR' A
#
# COMPACT_ATOMS: atom_id res chain seq x y z
N MET A 1 25.76 -13.70 13.34
CA MET A 1 25.41 -12.60 12.42
C MET A 1 23.89 -12.44 12.45
N THR A 2 23.37 -11.33 12.96
CA THR A 2 21.96 -11.01 12.78
C THR A 2 21.77 -10.47 11.37
N SER A 3 21.07 -11.22 10.52
CA SER A 3 20.60 -10.70 9.24
C SER A 3 19.44 -9.75 9.52
N THR A 4 19.62 -8.47 9.24
CA THR A 4 18.50 -7.52 9.16
C THR A 4 17.89 -7.66 7.78
N ALA A 5 16.63 -8.10 7.70
CA ALA A 5 15.95 -8.21 6.42
C ALA A 5 15.82 -6.84 5.75
N PHE A 6 16.21 -6.76 4.48
CA PHE A 6 15.95 -5.57 3.67
C PHE A 6 14.45 -5.50 3.38
N ARG A 7 13.85 -4.31 3.53
CA ARG A 7 12.42 -4.09 3.33
C ARG A 7 12.19 -3.03 2.27
N PHE A 8 11.20 -3.27 1.42
CA PHE A 8 10.77 -2.33 0.40
C PHE A 8 9.38 -1.78 0.77
N GLY A 9 9.22 -0.47 0.62
CA GLY A 9 7.93 0.20 0.67
C GLY A 9 7.54 0.70 -0.72
N LEU A 10 6.25 0.83 -0.96
CA LEU A 10 5.71 1.37 -2.20
C LEU A 10 4.83 2.58 -1.88
N GLN A 11 5.06 3.70 -2.55
CA GLN A 11 4.19 4.87 -2.52
C GLN A 11 3.32 4.90 -3.77
N LEU A 12 2.01 5.07 -3.60
CA LEU A 12 1.05 5.21 -4.68
C LEU A 12 0.01 6.29 -4.34
N VAL A 13 -0.37 7.09 -5.33
CA VAL A 13 -1.49 8.05 -5.25
C VAL A 13 -2.75 7.52 -5.94
N HIS A 14 -2.60 6.53 -6.83
CA HIS A 14 -3.66 5.86 -7.56
C HIS A 14 -3.50 4.33 -7.49
N PRO A 15 -4.57 3.56 -7.72
CA PRO A 15 -4.47 2.13 -7.93
C PRO A 15 -3.52 1.78 -9.09
N LEU A 16 -2.97 0.56 -9.06
CA LEU A 16 -2.27 0.00 -10.20
C LEU A 16 -3.23 -0.08 -11.40
N ALA A 17 -2.68 0.09 -12.60
CA ALA A 17 -3.45 0.11 -13.84
C ALA A 17 -4.37 -1.12 -13.94
N GLY A 18 -5.66 -0.88 -14.17
CA GLY A 18 -6.67 -1.94 -14.32
C GLY A 18 -7.11 -2.60 -13.02
N THR A 19 -6.77 -2.03 -11.86
CA THR A 19 -7.19 -2.55 -10.55
C THR A 19 -7.88 -1.49 -9.71
N THR A 20 -8.67 -1.95 -8.74
CA THR A 20 -9.16 -1.12 -7.63
C THR A 20 -8.05 -0.89 -6.59
N TRP A 21 -8.27 0.05 -5.67
CA TRP A 21 -7.35 0.29 -4.57
C TRP A 21 -7.15 -0.94 -3.66
N ALA A 22 -8.23 -1.65 -3.35
CA ALA A 22 -8.17 -2.88 -2.55
C ALA A 22 -7.40 -4.01 -3.25
N GLU A 23 -7.58 -4.17 -4.57
CA GLU A 23 -6.79 -5.12 -5.37
C GLU A 23 -5.32 -4.74 -5.45
N THR A 24 -5.03 -3.44 -5.52
CA THR A 24 -3.66 -2.93 -5.44
C THR A 24 -3.02 -3.31 -4.11
N ALA A 25 -3.69 -3.08 -2.98
CA ALA A 25 -3.16 -3.41 -1.66
C ALA A 25 -2.83 -4.91 -1.52
N ARG A 26 -3.73 -5.80 -1.95
CA ARG A 26 -3.47 -7.25 -1.99
C ARG A 26 -2.26 -7.58 -2.85
N ARG A 27 -2.18 -7.02 -4.05
CA ARG A 27 -1.07 -7.27 -4.98
C ARG A 27 0.28 -6.78 -4.44
N VAL A 28 0.27 -5.67 -3.70
CA VAL A 28 1.47 -5.14 -3.04
C VAL A 28 1.93 -6.06 -1.91
N GLU A 29 1.01 -6.55 -1.08
CA GLU A 29 1.29 -7.55 -0.04
C GLU A 29 1.79 -8.87 -0.62
N ASP A 30 1.11 -9.42 -1.64
CA ASP A 30 1.49 -10.67 -2.31
C ASP A 30 2.87 -10.58 -2.97
N ALA A 31 3.28 -9.38 -3.40
CA ALA A 31 4.60 -9.12 -3.97
C ALA A 31 5.72 -8.99 -2.90
N GLY A 32 5.39 -9.06 -1.61
CA GLY A 32 6.36 -9.03 -0.51
C GLY A 32 6.79 -7.63 -0.06
N PHE A 33 6.08 -6.57 -0.47
CA PHE A 33 6.33 -5.23 0.06
C PHE A 33 5.90 -5.18 1.53
N SER A 34 6.70 -4.49 2.33
CA SER A 34 6.43 -4.36 3.77
C SER A 34 5.54 -3.17 4.11
N THR A 35 5.39 -2.22 3.18
CA THR A 35 4.70 -0.94 3.44
C THR A 35 4.01 -0.43 2.18
N LEU A 36 2.77 0.05 2.32
CA LEU A 36 2.05 0.84 1.32
C LEU A 36 1.83 2.25 1.87
N PHE A 37 2.47 3.24 1.24
CA PHE A 37 2.43 4.63 1.67
C PHE A 37 1.45 5.44 0.81
N MET A 38 0.43 6.01 1.46
CA MET A 38 -0.50 6.96 0.86
C MET A 38 -0.10 8.38 1.27
N PRO A 39 0.40 9.20 0.33
CA PRO A 39 0.78 10.58 0.65
C PRO A 39 -0.47 11.45 0.88
N ASP A 40 -0.31 12.55 1.61
CA ASP A 40 -1.39 13.50 1.94
C ASP A 40 -1.22 14.81 1.17
N HIS A 41 -1.89 14.93 0.03
CA HIS A 41 -1.88 16.09 -0.85
C HIS A 41 -3.30 16.41 -1.32
N PHE A 42 -3.50 17.68 -1.69
CA PHE A 42 -4.77 18.19 -2.24
C PHE A 42 -4.87 18.02 -3.77
N GLU A 43 -4.12 17.07 -4.34
CA GLU A 43 -4.16 16.72 -5.76
C GLU A 43 -5.29 15.72 -6.06
N ASP A 44 -5.37 15.22 -7.29
CA ASP A 44 -6.29 14.14 -7.64
C ASP A 44 -5.78 12.81 -7.04
N GLN A 45 -6.13 12.55 -5.78
CA GLN A 45 -5.76 11.33 -5.07
C GLN A 45 -6.81 10.94 -4.02
N LEU A 46 -6.73 9.71 -3.53
CA LEU A 46 -7.57 9.28 -2.42
C LEU A 46 -7.16 10.01 -1.12
N ALA A 47 -8.14 10.28 -0.26
CA ALA A 47 -7.85 10.77 1.09
C ALA A 47 -7.09 9.68 1.90
N PRO A 48 -6.03 10.03 2.65
CA PRO A 48 -5.16 9.03 3.28
C PRO A 48 -5.85 8.07 4.22
N VAL A 49 -6.69 8.58 5.13
CA VAL A 49 -7.36 7.75 6.15
C VAL A 49 -8.27 6.69 5.52
N PRO A 50 -9.24 7.02 4.64
CA PRO A 50 -10.09 6.00 4.03
C PRO A 50 -9.32 5.09 3.06
N ALA A 51 -8.27 5.59 2.38
CA ALA A 51 -7.43 4.75 1.53
C ALA A 51 -6.69 3.67 2.35
N LEU A 52 -6.05 4.06 3.45
CA LEU A 52 -5.33 3.14 4.33
C LEU A 52 -6.30 2.19 5.04
N ALA A 53 -7.50 2.65 5.44
CA ALA A 53 -8.52 1.79 6.00
C ALA A 53 -9.00 0.71 5.00
N ALA A 54 -9.21 1.09 3.73
CA ALA A 54 -9.59 0.15 2.68
C ALA A 54 -8.48 -0.86 2.36
N ALA A 55 -7.21 -0.44 2.41
CA ALA A 55 -6.06 -1.33 2.26
C ALA A 55 -5.99 -2.32 3.44
N ALA A 56 -6.05 -1.83 4.68
CA ALA A 56 -6.00 -2.64 5.90
C ALA A 56 -7.15 -3.66 5.99
N ALA A 57 -8.31 -3.35 5.42
CA ALA A 57 -9.45 -4.28 5.38
C ALA A 57 -9.20 -5.53 4.52
N VAL A 58 -8.20 -5.52 3.64
CA VAL A 58 -7.94 -6.60 2.67
C VAL A 58 -6.53 -7.15 2.71
N THR A 59 -5.69 -6.67 3.62
CA THR A 59 -4.31 -7.13 3.84
C THR A 59 -4.10 -7.52 5.30
N SER A 60 -3.07 -8.33 5.59
CA SER A 60 -2.86 -8.89 6.94
C SER A 60 -1.51 -8.58 7.58
N THR A 61 -0.52 -8.20 6.76
CA THR A 61 0.89 -7.99 7.13
C THR A 61 1.43 -6.65 6.64
N LEU A 62 0.81 -6.07 5.61
CA LEU A 62 1.14 -4.77 5.06
C LEU A 62 0.97 -3.65 6.10
N ARG A 63 1.92 -2.71 6.13
CA ARG A 63 1.93 -1.54 7.02
C ARG A 63 1.71 -0.24 6.28
#